data_AF-A0A925ARX9-F1
#
_entry.id   AF-A0A925ARX9-F1
#
_cell.length_a   1.000
_cell.length_b   1.000
_cell.length_c   1.000
_cell.angle_alpha   90.00
_cell.angle_beta   90.00
_cell.angle_gamma   90.00
#
_symmetry.space_group_name_H-M   'P 1'
#
loop_
_entity.id
_entity.type
_entity.pdbx_description
1 polymer ?
#
loop_
_entity_poly.entity_id
_entity_poly.type
_entity_poly.pdbx_seq_one_letter_code
_entity_poly.pdbx_strand_id
1 'polypeptide(L)'
;MTADDLDRKRMTIALVANLTMFAIGIVGWHFAKSTSLLADAFDMLADASGYIVALLAIGRSAKFKINAARWNGSMLILLGLGVVGEAIHRFIAGSEP
;
A
#
# COMPACT_ATOMS: atom_id res chain seq x y z
N MET A 1 -1.06 8.28 -29.16
CA MET A 1 -0.70 7.89 -27.79
C MET A 1 0.80 7.92 -27.69
N THR A 2 1.35 8.80 -26.87
CA THR A 2 2.80 8.93 -26.65
C THR A 2 3.29 7.82 -25.71
N ALA A 3 4.61 7.64 -25.57
CA ALA A 3 5.18 6.71 -24.59
C ALA A 3 4.72 7.04 -23.15
N ASP A 4 4.63 8.33 -22.83
CA ASP A 4 4.18 8.81 -21.52
C ASP A 4 2.70 8.46 -21.24
N ASP A 5 1.83 8.51 -22.26
CA ASP A 5 0.42 8.12 -22.12
C ASP A 5 0.29 6.62 -21.78
N LEU A 6 1.13 5.79 -22.39
CA LEU A 6 1.17 4.34 -22.16
C LEU A 6 1.64 4.01 -20.75
N ASP A 7 2.72 4.66 -20.28
CA ASP A 7 3.25 4.46 -18.94
C ASP A 7 2.25 4.92 -17.87
N ARG A 8 1.60 6.08 -18.09
CA ARG A 8 0.53 6.57 -17.21
C ARG A 8 -0.62 5.57 -17.12
N LYS A 9 -1.04 4.99 -18.25
CA LYS A 9 -2.13 3.99 -18.28
C LYS A 9 -1.74 2.73 -17.51
N ARG A 10 -0.52 2.21 -17.71
CA ARG A 10 -0.01 1.02 -17.00
C ARG A 10 0.05 1.23 -15.50
N MET A 11 0.64 2.34 -15.05
CA MET A 11 0.71 2.68 -13.62
C MET A 11 -0.67 2.88 -13.00
N THR A 12 -1.62 3.45 -13.74
CA THR A 12 -3.01 3.61 -13.27
C THR A 12 -3.70 2.25 -13.10
N ILE A 13 -3.51 1.32 -14.05
CA ILE A 13 -4.06 -0.04 -13.93
C ILE A 13 -3.45 -0.75 -12.73
N ALA A 14 -2.12 -0.69 -12.57
CA ALA A 14 -1.44 -1.32 -11.44
C ALA A 14 -1.87 -0.72 -10.09
N LEU A 15 -2.07 0.59 -10.03
CA LEU A 15 -2.62 1.29 -8.86
C LEU A 15 -4.01 0.77 -8.48
N VAL A 16 -4.93 0.72 -9.46
CA VAL A 16 -6.31 0.26 -9.21
C VAL A 16 -6.31 -1.20 -8.79
N ALA A 17 -5.50 -2.05 -9.43
CA ALA A 17 -5.39 -3.46 -9.08
C ALA A 17 -4.89 -3.64 -7.64
N ASN A 18 -3.82 -2.94 -7.25
CA ASN A 18 -3.26 -3.02 -5.90
C ASN A 18 -4.21 -2.48 -4.82
N LEU A 19 -4.88 -1.35 -5.05
CA LEU A 19 -5.89 -0.86 -4.10
C LEU A 19 -7.08 -1.81 -3.96
N THR A 20 -7.48 -2.45 -5.06
CA THR A 20 -8.55 -3.46 -5.04
C THR A 20 -8.13 -4.68 -4.22
N MET A 21 -6.92 -5.19 -4.45
CA MET A 21 -6.39 -6.32 -3.68
C MET A 21 -6.19 -5.97 -2.21
N PHE A 22 -5.71 -4.76 -1.88
CA PHE A 22 -5.65 -4.27 -0.50
C PHE A 22 -7.03 -4.30 0.17
N ALA A 23 -8.05 -3.77 -0.49
CA ALA A 23 -9.41 -3.76 0.07
C ALA A 23 -9.95 -5.18 0.29
N ILE A 24 -9.74 -6.09 -0.67
CA ILE A 24 -10.09 -7.51 -0.54
C ILE A 24 -9.32 -8.15 0.63
N GLY A 25 -8.01 -7.89 0.73
CA GLY A 25 -7.15 -8.41 1.79
C GLY A 25 -7.57 -7.95 3.18
N ILE A 26 -7.95 -6.67 3.35
CA ILE A 26 -8.49 -6.14 4.61
C ILE A 26 -9.82 -6.79 4.98
N VAL A 27 -10.73 -6.94 4.00
CA VAL A 27 -12.00 -7.63 4.22
C VAL A 27 -11.76 -9.10 4.59
N GLY A 28 -10.89 -9.78 3.85
CA GLY A 28 -10.51 -11.16 4.11
C GLY A 28 -9.86 -11.34 5.48
N TRP A 29 -8.98 -10.42 5.88
CA TRP A 29 -8.35 -10.40 7.20
C TRP A 29 -9.39 -10.29 8.31
N HIS A 30 -10.41 -9.44 8.13
CA HIS A 30 -11.47 -9.28 9.14
C HIS A 30 -12.18 -10.62 9.43
N PHE A 31 -12.46 -11.41 8.39
CA PHE A 31 -13.12 -12.70 8.55
C PHE A 31 -12.17 -13.82 8.97
N ALA A 32 -10.98 -13.89 8.38
CA ALA A 32 -10.00 -14.95 8.62
C ALA A 32 -9.18 -14.73 9.89
N LYS A 33 -9.20 -13.51 10.44
CA LYS A 33 -8.37 -13.03 11.57
C LYS A 33 -6.86 -13.24 11.40
N SER A 34 -6.41 -13.52 10.17
CA SER A 34 -5.04 -13.96 9.86
C SER A 34 -4.06 -12.81 9.68
N THR A 35 -3.03 -12.78 10.52
CA THR A 35 -1.96 -11.77 10.42
C THR A 35 -1.21 -11.82 9.09
N SER A 36 -1.05 -13.00 8.48
CA SER A 36 -0.41 -13.15 7.17
C SER A 36 -1.20 -12.46 6.04
N LEU A 37 -2.53 -12.53 6.10
CA LEU A 37 -3.41 -11.88 5.11
C LEU A 37 -3.43 -10.36 5.30
N LEU A 38 -3.26 -9.88 6.53
CA LEU A 38 -3.06 -8.46 6.81
C LEU A 38 -1.75 -7.96 6.20
N ALA A 39 -0.65 -8.71 6.39
CA ALA A 39 0.65 -8.36 5.83
C ALA A 39 0.63 -8.30 4.29
N ASP A 40 -0.02 -9.26 3.63
CA ASP A 40 -0.22 -9.28 2.18
C ASP A 40 -1.01 -8.05 1.69
N ALA A 41 -2.09 -7.69 2.41
CA ALA A 41 -2.85 -6.48 2.09
C ALA A 41 -1.97 -5.22 2.17
N PHE A 42 -1.14 -5.09 3.21
CA PHE A 42 -0.24 -3.94 3.36
C PHE A 42 0.86 -3.86 2.30
N ASP A 43 1.31 -4.99 1.75
CA ASP A 43 2.21 -5.03 0.61
C ASP A 43 1.53 -4.41 -0.64
N MET A 44 0.27 -4.80 -0.91
CA MET A 44 -0.52 -4.20 -1.99
C MET A 44 -0.74 -2.68 -1.77
N LEU A 45 -0.93 -2.24 -0.53
CA LEU A 45 -1.02 -0.81 -0.23
C LEU A 45 0.29 -0.08 -0.51
N ALA A 46 1.45 -0.68 -0.18
CA ALA A 46 2.76 -0.11 -0.44
C ALA A 46 3.01 0.07 -1.95
N ASP A 47 2.66 -0.93 -2.75
CA ASP A 47 2.73 -0.88 -4.22
C ASP A 47 1.80 0.21 -4.79
N ALA A 48 0.53 0.26 -4.36
CA ALA A 48 -0.40 1.33 -4.73
C ALA A 48 0.16 2.72 -4.43
N SER A 49 0.70 2.90 -3.23
CA SER A 49 1.38 4.10 -2.80
C SER A 49 2.54 4.49 -3.72
N GLY A 50 3.37 3.53 -4.15
CA GLY A 50 4.43 3.74 -5.14
C GLY A 50 3.90 4.23 -6.49
N TYR A 51 2.81 3.64 -6.98
CA TYR A 51 2.17 4.06 -8.24
C TYR A 51 1.56 5.46 -8.16
N ILE A 52 0.97 5.86 -7.02
CA ILE A 52 0.47 7.22 -6.82
C ILE A 52 1.62 8.23 -6.96
N VAL A 53 2.74 7.98 -6.29
CA VAL A 53 3.93 8.86 -6.38
C VAL A 53 4.46 8.89 -7.81
N ALA A 54 4.54 7.75 -8.49
CA ALA A 54 4.98 7.67 -9.88
C ALA A 54 4.08 8.48 -10.83
N LEU A 55 2.76 8.36 -10.69
CA LEU A 55 1.77 9.11 -11.48
C LEU A 55 1.82 10.62 -11.22
N LEU A 56 1.97 11.03 -9.96
CA LEU A 56 2.11 12.44 -9.57
C LEU A 56 3.45 13.05 -10.01
N ALA A 57 4.48 12.21 -10.19
CA ALA A 57 5.80 12.62 -10.62
C ALA A 57 5.90 12.93 -12.12
N ILE A 58 4.94 12.50 -12.94
CA ILE A 58 4.91 12.78 -14.38
C ILE A 58 4.80 14.30 -14.58
N GLY A 59 5.80 14.89 -15.25
CA GLY A 59 5.84 16.34 -15.53
C GLY A 59 6.17 17.26 -14.35
N ARG A 60 6.54 16.74 -13.17
CA ARG A 60 6.87 17.53 -11.97
C ARG A 60 8.38 17.59 -11.66
N SER A 61 8.81 18.60 -10.88
CA SER A 61 10.20 18.81 -10.47
C SER A 61 10.70 17.74 -9.49
N ALA A 62 12.00 17.46 -9.49
CA ALA A 62 12.62 16.43 -8.64
C ALA A 62 12.35 16.62 -7.13
N LYS A 63 12.32 17.87 -6.64
CA LYS A 63 12.03 18.19 -5.23
C LYS A 63 10.62 17.75 -4.82
N PHE A 64 9.63 17.93 -5.69
CA PHE A 64 8.25 17.50 -5.42
C PHE A 64 8.17 15.97 -5.31
N LYS A 65 8.87 15.25 -6.20
CA LYS A 65 8.92 13.77 -6.19
C LYS A 65 9.49 13.24 -4.87
N ILE A 66 10.60 13.80 -4.41
CA ILE A 66 11.25 13.40 -3.15
C ILE A 66 10.32 13.65 -1.96
N ASN A 67 9.63 14.80 -1.91
CA ASN A 67 8.74 15.11 -0.79
C ASN A 67 7.50 14.21 -0.77
N ALA A 68 6.91 13.94 -1.93
CA ALA A 68 5.78 13.03 -2.07
C ALA A 68 6.16 11.60 -1.66
N ALA A 69 7.33 11.11 -2.10
CA ALA A 69 7.83 9.80 -1.73
C ALA A 69 8.10 9.68 -0.21
N ARG A 70 8.68 10.71 0.41
CA ARG A 70 8.93 10.74 1.86
C ARG A 70 7.63 10.68 2.66
N TRP A 71 6.64 11.49 2.30
CA TRP A 71 5.37 11.50 3.01
C TRP A 71 4.65 10.16 2.92
N ASN A 72 4.61 9.61 1.71
CA ASN A 72 4.04 8.30 1.44
C ASN A 72 4.75 7.18 2.21
N GLY A 73 6.09 7.16 2.21
CA GLY A 73 6.88 6.21 2.99
C GLY A 73 6.64 6.31 4.50
N SER A 74 6.53 7.53 5.04
CA SER A 74 6.21 7.73 6.46
C SER A 74 4.83 7.17 6.84
N MET A 75 3.82 7.35 5.98
CA MET A 75 2.49 6.77 6.20
C MET A 75 2.53 5.23 6.20
N LEU A 76 3.26 4.63 5.26
CA LEU A 76 3.40 3.17 5.20
C LEU A 76 4.13 2.59 6.42
N ILE A 77 5.15 3.28 6.93
CA ILE A 77 5.84 2.87 8.17
C ILE A 77 4.87 2.89 9.35
N LEU A 78 4.09 3.97 9.52
CA LEU A 78 3.11 4.06 10.60
C LEU A 78 2.07 2.96 10.51
N LEU A 79 1.57 2.67 9.31
CA LEU A 79 0.62 1.60 9.07
C LEU A 79 1.21 0.22 9.38
N GLY A 80 2.43 -0.06 8.89
CA GLY A 80 3.15 -1.30 9.17
C GLY A 80 3.43 -1.51 10.67
N LEU A 81 3.75 -0.45 11.40
CA LEU A 81 3.86 -0.52 12.87
C LEU A 81 2.51 -0.84 13.53
N GLY A 82 1.41 -0.33 13.01
CA GLY A 82 0.05 -0.68 13.46
C GLY A 82 -0.24 -2.18 13.31
N VAL A 83 0.11 -2.77 12.16
CA VAL A 83 -0.03 -4.22 11.91
C VAL A 83 0.75 -5.05 12.91
N VAL A 84 2.03 -4.72 13.08
CA VAL A 84 2.90 -5.43 14.01
C VAL A 84 2.38 -5.29 15.45
N GLY A 85 1.92 -4.09 15.83
CA GLY A 85 1.30 -3.86 17.12
C GLY A 85 0.05 -4.69 17.35
N GLU A 86 -0.83 -4.79 16.35
CA GLU A 86 -2.04 -5.61 16.45
C GLU A 86 -1.73 -7.11 16.50
N ALA A 87 -0.74 -7.57 15.72
CA ALA A 87 -0.26 -8.95 15.77
C ALA A 87 0.27 -9.32 17.16
N ILE A 88 1.09 -8.45 17.77
CA ILE A 88 1.61 -8.63 19.13
C ILE A 88 0.46 -8.63 20.15
N HIS A 89 -0.48 -7.68 20.03
CA HIS A 89 -1.63 -7.60 20.93
C HIS A 89 -2.47 -8.88 20.88
N ARG A 90 -2.76 -9.41 19.68
CA ARG A 90 -3.48 -10.67 19.50
C ARG A 90 -2.71 -11.88 20.04
N PHE A 91 -1.40 -11.91 19.82
CA PHE A 91 -0.53 -12.97 20.34
C PHE A 91 -0.55 -13.03 21.87
N ILE A 92 -0.49 -11.88 22.54
CA ILE A 92 -0.54 -11.79 24.01
C ILE A 92 -1.96 -12.04 24.55
N ALA A 93 -3.00 -11.61 23.82
CA ALA A 93 -4.40 -11.77 24.22
C ALA A 93 -4.94 -13.22 24.08
N GLY A 94 -4.16 -14.16 23.55
CA GLY A 94 -4.53 -15.57 23.46
C GLY A 94 -5.57 -15.89 22.38
N SER A 95 -5.83 -14.97 21.45
CA SER A 95 -6.65 -15.26 20.26
C SER A 95 -5.82 -16.04 19.24
N GLU A 96 -6.36 -17.15 18.72
CA GLU A 96 -5.70 -17.98 17.71
C GLU A 96 -5.23 -17.14 16.49
N PRO A 97 -4.01 -17.41 15.97
CA PRO A 97 -3.35 -16.60 14.94
C PRO A 97 -3.97 -16.68 13.53
#